data_AF-A0A194VQT9-F1
#
_entry.id   AF-A0A194VQT9-F1
#
_cell.length_a   1.000
_cell.length_b   1.000
_cell.length_c   1.000
_cell.angle_alpha   90.00
_cell.angle_beta   90.00
_cell.angle_gamma   90.00
#
_symmetry.space_group_name_H-M   'P 1'
#
loop_
_entity.id
_entity.type
_entity.pdbx_description
1 polymer ?
#
loop_
_entity_poly.entity_id
_entity_poly.type
_entity_poly.pdbx_seq_one_letter_code
_entity_poly.pdbx_strand_id
1 'polypeptide(L)'
;MSARQLPPHLEQKVDTLKQSLETPLAATWTYKAPTGFDDALEESCREGARNVWLNAGFQAWYAWFKVGRTAQEALKELPEPDIWEIARSVCSIQPDDTVQTLFQHIFHGSNRSSKRRRLLQSKSYSYPNKRIPAPSTSSIHRQTSSISSNNENDESRADSLGQPDNQHNDFGQQLPVDTNEQQPSSSRQPLEVINIERSFPEPKYLPNVFPYQTCVSIVKTSRQAAVYTDSADLKLDIKSASIPHIARELFGAIIQVEHGRLYMTLDSGSSVTFNEITLSGANHMAAKKIFGEAYTAVSGGAHFKHELERGELLTRFIRLELQGDANKSSRLCIQGDAASIASVARATMSFKRTARWISGDGQKIYWNNSFIWVCKAGDNIAFKLIELCNGQATVSKGLIPSPGADQNSRPWCRSVEDFRHQNNLQGRSSGALPTFEQQSGIAGT
;
A
#
# COMPACT_ATOMS: atom_id res chain seq x y z
N MET A 1 -32.67 3.87 37.56
CA MET A 1 -31.63 3.60 38.57
C MET A 1 -30.93 4.92 38.84
N SER A 2 -31.01 5.44 40.06
CA SER A 2 -30.32 6.69 40.42
C SER A 2 -28.82 6.45 40.43
N ALA A 3 -28.06 7.28 39.71
CA ALA A 3 -26.60 7.24 39.77
C ALA A 3 -26.18 7.49 41.22
N ARG A 4 -25.50 6.51 41.85
CA ARG A 4 -24.85 6.76 43.14
C ARG A 4 -23.82 7.86 42.92
N GLN A 5 -23.93 8.94 43.69
CA GLN A 5 -22.90 9.96 43.71
C GLN A 5 -21.65 9.35 44.34
N LEU A 6 -20.51 9.54 43.66
CA LEU A 6 -19.22 9.08 44.15
C LEU A 6 -18.80 9.98 45.33
N PRO A 7 -18.09 9.44 46.34
CA PRO A 7 -17.43 10.26 47.34
C PRO A 7 -16.56 11.36 46.68
N PRO A 8 -16.55 12.61 47.20
CA PRO A 8 -15.88 13.74 46.54
C PRO A 8 -14.40 13.52 46.21
N HIS A 9 -13.68 12.76 47.04
CA HIS A 9 -12.28 12.45 46.81
C HIS A 9 -12.06 11.49 45.62
N LEU A 10 -13.04 10.63 45.30
CA LEU A 10 -13.01 9.78 44.12
C LEU A 10 -13.41 10.56 42.86
N GLU A 11 -14.34 11.52 42.97
CA GLU A 11 -14.73 12.39 41.86
C GLU A 11 -13.53 13.14 41.28
N GLN A 12 -12.67 13.71 42.13
CA GLN A 12 -11.45 14.38 41.67
C GLN A 12 -10.51 13.46 40.86
N LYS A 13 -10.44 12.16 41.23
CA LYS A 13 -9.64 11.18 40.50
C LYS A 13 -10.28 10.81 39.16
N VAL A 14 -11.62 10.69 39.13
CA VAL A 14 -12.38 10.50 37.89
C VAL A 14 -12.17 11.67 36.94
N ASP A 15 -12.23 12.91 37.43
CA ASP A 15 -12.03 14.11 36.61
C ASP A 15 -10.65 14.16 35.97
N THR A 16 -9.62 13.75 36.72
CA THR A 16 -8.24 13.64 36.19
C THR A 16 -8.16 12.63 35.03
N LEU A 17 -8.80 11.47 35.18
CA LEU A 17 -8.82 10.43 34.14
C LEU A 17 -9.70 10.84 32.95
N LYS A 18 -10.83 11.49 33.21
CA LYS A 18 -11.75 12.05 32.23
C LYS A 18 -11.04 13.06 31.33
N GLN A 19 -10.27 13.97 31.91
CA GLN A 19 -9.49 14.95 31.16
C GLN A 19 -8.55 14.29 30.15
N SER A 20 -7.98 13.11 30.47
CA SER A 20 -7.10 12.38 29.55
C SER A 20 -7.79 11.80 28.32
N LEU A 21 -9.12 11.64 28.37
CA LEU A 21 -9.95 11.14 27.26
C LEU A 21 -10.63 12.25 26.47
N GLU A 22 -10.94 13.38 27.11
CA GLU A 22 -11.62 14.52 26.50
C GLU A 22 -10.66 15.55 25.91
N THR A 23 -9.40 15.59 26.38
CA THR A 23 -8.41 16.52 25.82
C THR A 23 -8.01 16.06 24.41
N PRO A 24 -8.18 16.90 23.37
CA PRO A 24 -7.77 16.56 22.02
C PRO A 24 -6.29 16.20 21.95
N LEU A 25 -5.98 15.12 21.25
CA LEU A 25 -4.60 14.75 20.98
C LEU A 25 -4.04 15.63 19.88
N ALA A 26 -2.78 16.06 20.03
CA ALA A 26 -2.06 16.72 18.95
C ALA A 26 -2.08 15.81 17.69
N ALA A 27 -2.20 16.41 16.50
CA ALA A 27 -2.40 15.69 15.25
C ALA A 27 -1.37 14.56 15.02
N THR A 28 -0.12 14.77 15.45
CA THR A 28 0.99 13.80 15.35
C THR A 28 0.79 12.53 16.19
N TRP A 29 -0.12 12.54 17.17
CA TRP A 29 -0.37 11.44 18.11
C TRP A 29 -1.54 10.55 17.71
N THR A 30 -2.33 10.92 16.70
CA THR A 30 -3.53 10.15 16.29
C THR A 30 -3.20 8.86 15.53
N TYR A 31 -1.99 8.75 14.97
CA TYR A 31 -1.55 7.63 14.12
C TYR A 31 -0.41 6.81 14.70
N LYS A 32 -0.08 6.97 15.99
CA LYS A 32 0.96 6.19 16.66
C LYS A 32 0.55 5.89 18.09
N ALA A 33 0.71 4.63 18.50
CA ALA A 33 0.54 4.26 19.91
C ALA A 33 1.56 5.01 20.77
N PRO A 34 1.20 5.47 21.99
CA PRO A 34 2.16 6.11 22.89
C PRO A 34 3.37 5.22 23.18
N THR A 35 4.51 5.83 23.52
CA THR A 35 5.72 5.10 23.92
C THR A 35 5.43 4.18 25.10
N GLY A 36 5.94 2.95 25.06
CA GLY A 36 5.71 1.93 26.11
C GLY A 36 4.32 1.31 26.11
N PHE A 37 3.43 1.68 25.18
CA PHE A 37 2.06 1.16 25.12
C PHE A 37 2.01 -0.37 24.99
N ASP A 38 2.80 -0.93 24.07
CA ASP A 38 2.76 -2.38 23.80
C ASP A 38 3.26 -3.18 25.01
N ASP A 39 4.35 -2.73 25.65
CA ASP A 39 4.93 -3.39 26.82
C ASP A 39 3.97 -3.31 28.02
N ALA A 40 3.36 -2.15 28.27
CA ALA A 40 2.39 -1.97 29.33
C ALA A 40 1.12 -2.80 29.12
N LEU A 41 0.66 -2.94 27.87
CA LEU A 41 -0.48 -3.77 27.53
C LEU A 41 -0.16 -5.26 27.70
N GLU A 42 1.02 -5.70 27.26
CA GLU A 42 1.52 -7.07 27.44
C GLU A 42 1.64 -7.45 28.91
N GLU A 43 2.21 -6.57 29.74
CA GLU A 43 2.29 -6.77 31.18
C GLU A 43 0.89 -6.85 31.82
N SER A 44 -0.03 -5.98 31.38
CA SER A 44 -1.42 -5.97 31.87
C SER A 44 -2.21 -7.23 31.50
N CYS A 45 -1.76 -7.99 30.50
CA CYS A 45 -2.37 -9.23 30.05
C CYS A 45 -1.57 -10.49 30.43
N ARG A 46 -0.51 -10.37 31.24
CA ARG A 46 0.27 -11.51 31.73
C ARG A 46 -0.59 -12.45 32.58
N GLU A 47 -0.27 -13.74 32.57
CA GLU A 47 -0.98 -14.74 33.39
C GLU A 47 -0.92 -14.41 34.89
N GLY A 48 -2.05 -14.60 35.59
CA GLY A 48 -2.19 -14.29 37.01
C GLY A 48 -2.53 -12.82 37.33
N ALA A 49 -2.35 -11.88 36.40
CA ALA A 49 -2.71 -10.49 36.61
C ALA A 49 -4.22 -10.27 36.39
N ARG A 50 -4.97 -9.95 37.46
CA ARG A 50 -6.31 -9.37 37.32
C ARG A 50 -6.20 -7.87 37.11
N ASN A 51 -6.44 -7.41 35.89
CA ASN A 51 -6.43 -5.98 35.58
C ASN A 51 -7.85 -5.40 35.67
N VAL A 52 -8.16 -4.75 36.79
CA VAL A 52 -9.46 -4.11 37.09
C VAL A 52 -9.85 -3.10 36.00
N TRP A 53 -8.88 -2.35 35.47
CA TRP A 53 -9.13 -1.35 34.41
C TRP A 53 -9.53 -2.00 33.07
N LEU A 54 -8.81 -3.04 32.63
CA LEU A 54 -9.16 -3.76 31.40
C LEU A 54 -10.46 -4.55 31.52
N ASN A 55 -10.76 -5.07 32.72
CA ASN A 55 -12.04 -5.71 33.01
C ASN A 55 -13.23 -4.74 32.84
N ALA A 56 -13.06 -3.47 33.23
CA ALA A 56 -14.08 -2.44 33.02
C ALA A 56 -14.16 -2.06 31.53
N GLY A 57 -13.01 -1.93 30.86
CA GLY A 57 -12.90 -1.77 29.42
C GLY A 57 -11.60 -1.11 29.01
N PHE A 58 -11.20 -1.31 27.74
CA PHE A 58 -9.94 -0.78 27.22
C PHE A 58 -9.78 0.75 27.43
N GLN A 59 -10.86 1.51 27.33
CA GLN A 59 -10.83 2.95 27.51
C GLN A 59 -10.41 3.37 28.93
N ALA A 60 -10.94 2.68 29.95
CA ALA A 60 -10.57 2.94 31.34
C ALA A 60 -9.08 2.63 31.58
N TRP A 61 -8.60 1.52 31.03
CA TRP A 61 -7.18 1.18 31.07
C TRP A 61 -6.31 2.21 30.35
N TYR A 62 -6.74 2.70 29.18
CA TYR A 62 -5.98 3.71 28.44
C TYR A 62 -5.88 5.04 29.21
N ALA A 63 -6.98 5.49 29.84
CA ALA A 63 -6.97 6.68 30.68
C ALA A 63 -5.98 6.52 31.85
N TRP A 64 -6.02 5.38 32.55
CA TRP A 64 -5.08 5.05 33.62
C TRP A 64 -3.63 4.99 33.12
N PHE A 65 -3.39 4.40 31.95
CA PHE A 65 -2.06 4.33 31.33
C PHE A 65 -1.50 5.72 30.97
N LYS A 66 -2.36 6.68 30.59
CA LYS A 66 -1.96 8.02 30.15
C LYS A 66 -1.67 9.00 31.27
N VAL A 67 -2.27 8.81 32.46
CA VAL A 67 -1.95 9.68 33.60
C VAL A 67 -0.52 9.43 34.10
N GLY A 68 0.10 10.46 34.68
CA GLY A 68 1.47 10.38 35.18
C GLY A 68 1.64 9.37 36.31
N ARG A 69 2.89 8.95 36.57
CA ARG A 69 3.24 7.93 37.58
C ARG A 69 2.67 8.25 38.96
N THR A 70 2.76 9.50 39.41
CA THR A 70 2.21 9.96 40.70
C THR A 70 0.70 9.73 40.81
N ALA A 71 -0.05 9.96 39.72
CA ALA A 71 -1.49 9.69 39.69
C ALA A 71 -1.78 8.19 39.67
N GLN A 72 -0.99 7.40 38.94
CA GLN A 72 -1.12 5.93 38.95
C GLN A 72 -0.85 5.34 40.33
N GLU A 73 0.15 5.83 41.05
CA GLU A 73 0.48 5.40 42.42
C GLU A 73 -0.66 5.72 43.37
N ALA A 74 -1.17 6.96 43.36
CA ALA A 74 -2.32 7.33 44.17
C ALA A 74 -3.59 6.51 43.86
N LEU A 75 -3.78 6.07 42.61
CA LEU A 75 -4.89 5.19 42.22
C LEU A 75 -4.68 3.74 42.66
N LYS A 76 -3.44 3.28 42.84
CA LYS A 76 -3.12 1.91 43.32
C LYS A 76 -3.32 1.76 44.82
N GLU A 77 -3.25 2.85 45.58
CA GLU A 77 -3.48 2.85 47.03
C GLU A 77 -4.97 2.75 47.40
N LEU A 78 -5.88 2.93 46.43
CA LEU A 78 -7.31 2.82 46.66
C LEU A 78 -7.76 1.36 46.84
N PRO A 79 -8.79 1.11 47.66
CA PRO A 79 -9.45 -0.19 47.71
C PRO A 79 -9.95 -0.65 46.33
N GLU A 80 -9.87 -1.95 46.06
CA GLU A 80 -10.33 -2.54 44.78
C GLU A 80 -11.77 -2.16 44.39
N PRO A 81 -12.76 -2.11 45.32
CA PRO A 81 -14.12 -1.66 44.99
C PRO A 81 -14.18 -0.23 44.42
N ASP A 82 -13.38 0.68 44.96
CA ASP A 82 -13.34 2.08 44.54
C ASP A 82 -12.67 2.20 43.16
N ILE A 83 -11.58 1.46 42.94
CA ILE A 83 -10.92 1.36 41.62
C ILE A 83 -11.91 0.86 40.57
N TRP A 84 -12.70 -0.16 40.91
CA TRP A 84 -13.70 -0.70 39.99
C TRP A 84 -14.81 0.30 39.67
N GLU A 85 -15.28 1.07 40.65
CA GLU A 85 -16.28 2.11 40.45
C GLU A 85 -15.74 3.25 39.57
N ILE A 86 -14.51 3.71 39.82
CA ILE A 86 -13.81 4.69 38.99
C ILE A 86 -13.65 4.16 37.56
N ALA A 87 -13.15 2.94 37.38
CA ALA A 87 -12.90 2.34 36.07
C ALA A 87 -14.20 2.22 35.25
N ARG A 88 -15.30 1.82 35.89
CA ARG A 88 -16.62 1.76 35.25
C ARG A 88 -17.10 3.16 34.83
N SER A 89 -16.95 4.15 35.71
CA SER A 89 -17.31 5.54 35.43
C SER A 89 -16.52 6.07 34.22
N VAL A 90 -15.20 5.90 34.22
CA VAL A 90 -14.32 6.35 33.11
C VAL A 90 -14.63 5.63 31.80
N CYS A 91 -15.03 4.36 31.83
CA CYS A 91 -15.40 3.62 30.62
C CYS A 91 -16.72 4.12 29.98
N SER A 92 -17.56 4.82 30.74
CA SER A 92 -18.83 5.38 30.23
C SER A 92 -18.67 6.74 29.55
N ILE A 93 -17.51 7.39 29.71
CA ILE A 93 -17.21 8.70 29.12
C ILE A 93 -17.10 8.53 27.60
N GLN A 94 -17.60 9.47 26.82
CA GLN A 94 -17.37 9.48 25.37
C GLN A 94 -15.99 10.12 25.11
N PRO A 95 -14.99 9.39 24.57
CA PRO A 95 -13.70 10.00 24.28
C PRO A 95 -13.82 11.02 23.16
N ASP A 96 -12.92 11.99 23.14
CA ASP A 96 -12.75 12.91 22.01
C ASP A 96 -12.51 12.15 20.69
N ASP A 97 -12.92 12.75 19.57
CA ASP A 97 -12.83 12.11 18.25
C ASP A 97 -11.38 11.79 17.85
N THR A 98 -10.41 12.57 18.30
CA THR A 98 -8.98 12.29 18.06
C THR A 98 -8.49 11.07 18.84
N VAL A 99 -8.99 10.87 20.08
CA VAL A 99 -8.71 9.68 20.90
C VAL A 99 -9.39 8.45 20.32
N GLN A 100 -10.64 8.58 19.86
CA GLN A 100 -11.34 7.51 19.16
C GLN A 100 -10.60 7.11 17.87
N THR A 101 -10.13 8.08 17.10
CA THR A 101 -9.32 7.85 15.89
C THR A 101 -8.03 7.11 16.23
N LEU A 102 -7.36 7.49 17.32
CA LEU A 102 -6.20 6.76 17.83
C LEU A 102 -6.55 5.32 18.19
N PHE A 103 -7.67 5.07 18.88
CA PHE A 103 -8.12 3.71 19.20
C PHE A 103 -8.35 2.88 17.94
N GLN A 104 -9.00 3.46 16.93
CA GLN A 104 -9.18 2.82 15.64
C GLN A 104 -7.84 2.50 14.97
N HIS A 105 -6.88 3.42 15.02
CA HIS A 105 -5.54 3.18 14.52
C HIS A 105 -4.84 2.05 15.29
N ILE A 106 -4.83 2.10 16.62
CA ILE A 106 -4.17 1.11 17.49
C ILE A 106 -4.65 -0.31 17.20
N PHE A 107 -5.97 -0.49 17.05
CA PHE A 107 -6.60 -1.80 16.91
C PHE A 107 -6.98 -2.20 15.50
N HIS A 108 -6.95 -1.32 14.50
CA HIS A 108 -7.35 -1.67 13.13
C HIS A 108 -6.43 -1.12 12.05
N GLY A 109 -5.70 -0.02 12.31
CA GLY A 109 -4.82 0.63 11.32
C GLY A 109 -3.32 0.29 11.44
N SER A 110 -2.86 -0.13 12.63
CA SER A 110 -1.46 -0.43 12.89
C SER A 110 -1.06 -1.84 12.44
N ASN A 111 0.19 -2.04 12.02
CA ASN A 111 0.74 -3.37 11.74
C ASN A 111 0.78 -4.27 13.01
N ARG A 112 0.79 -3.69 14.21
CA ARG A 112 0.75 -4.39 15.50
C ARG A 112 -0.67 -4.68 15.98
N SER A 113 -1.69 -4.22 15.24
CA SER A 113 -3.09 -4.31 15.64
C SER A 113 -3.54 -5.76 15.90
N SER A 114 -3.13 -6.72 15.06
CA SER A 114 -3.47 -8.13 15.23
C SER A 114 -2.89 -8.73 16.52
N LYS A 115 -1.64 -8.37 16.89
CA LYS A 115 -1.03 -8.81 18.16
C LYS A 115 -1.82 -8.28 19.35
N ARG A 116 -2.15 -6.99 19.35
CA ARG A 116 -2.91 -6.31 20.42
C ARG A 116 -4.32 -6.88 20.60
N ARG A 117 -5.05 -7.10 19.50
CA ARG A 117 -6.37 -7.73 19.54
C ARG A 117 -6.28 -9.14 20.12
N ARG A 118 -5.33 -9.96 19.63
CA ARG A 118 -5.13 -11.33 20.14
C ARG A 118 -4.80 -11.34 21.64
N LEU A 119 -3.97 -10.41 22.09
CA LEU A 119 -3.59 -10.27 23.49
C LEU A 119 -4.82 -9.98 24.38
N LEU A 120 -5.64 -8.99 24.03
CA LEU A 120 -6.87 -8.67 24.76
C LEU A 120 -7.88 -9.82 24.70
N GLN A 121 -8.09 -10.42 23.52
CA GLN A 121 -8.99 -11.56 23.33
C GLN A 121 -8.57 -12.78 24.15
N SER A 122 -7.27 -13.03 24.34
CA SER A 122 -6.78 -14.18 25.11
C SER A 122 -7.18 -14.13 26.59
N LYS A 123 -7.54 -12.94 27.09
CA LYS A 123 -8.04 -12.70 28.45
C LYS A 123 -9.51 -12.27 28.48
N SER A 124 -10.22 -12.41 27.35
CA SER A 124 -11.62 -11.99 27.19
C SER A 124 -11.86 -10.50 27.46
N TYR A 125 -10.85 -9.65 27.30
CA TYR A 125 -11.01 -8.20 27.41
C TYR A 125 -11.66 -7.62 26.15
N SER A 126 -12.54 -6.64 26.34
CA SER A 126 -13.13 -5.89 25.24
C SER A 126 -12.11 -4.90 24.65
N TYR A 127 -12.26 -4.61 23.37
CA TYR A 127 -11.51 -3.55 22.69
C TYR A 127 -12.43 -2.80 21.74
N PRO A 128 -12.08 -1.55 21.35
CA PRO A 128 -12.90 -0.74 20.46
C PRO A 128 -13.21 -1.46 19.16
N ASN A 129 -14.49 -1.72 18.92
CA ASN A 129 -14.95 -2.28 17.66
C ASN A 129 -14.66 -1.31 16.52
N LYS A 130 -14.38 -1.86 15.33
CA LYS A 130 -14.22 -1.04 14.14
C LYS A 130 -15.54 -0.31 13.92
N ARG A 131 -15.57 1.01 14.06
CA ARG A 131 -16.73 1.78 13.60
C ARG A 131 -16.80 1.54 12.10
N ILE A 132 -17.78 0.75 11.68
CA ILE A 132 -18.16 0.68 10.27
C ILE A 132 -18.82 2.03 10.03
N PRO A 133 -18.20 2.97 9.29
CA PRO A 133 -18.89 4.19 8.94
C PRO A 133 -20.20 3.79 8.30
N ALA A 134 -21.32 4.27 8.87
CA ALA A 134 -22.63 3.99 8.31
C ALA A 134 -22.59 4.35 6.82
N PRO A 135 -23.06 3.48 5.92
CA PRO A 135 -23.00 3.74 4.49
C PRO A 135 -23.71 5.06 4.23
N SER A 136 -22.94 6.07 3.81
CA SER A 136 -23.49 7.36 3.40
C SER A 136 -24.34 7.10 2.16
N THR A 137 -25.65 7.08 2.34
CA THR A 137 -26.63 6.93 1.27
C THR A 137 -26.65 8.18 0.41
N SER A 138 -25.81 8.22 -0.61
CA SER A 138 -25.95 9.13 -1.75
C SER A 138 -25.50 8.41 -3.02
N SER A 139 -26.33 7.48 -3.48
CA SER A 139 -26.22 6.82 -4.78
C SER A 139 -26.90 7.70 -5.83
N ILE A 140 -26.14 8.57 -6.49
CA ILE A 140 -26.54 9.12 -7.79
C ILE A 140 -26.13 8.10 -8.84
N HIS A 141 -27.14 7.43 -9.37
CA HIS A 141 -27.06 6.48 -10.46
C HIS A 141 -26.78 7.24 -11.76
N ARG A 142 -25.59 7.08 -12.35
CA ARG A 142 -25.31 7.58 -13.71
C ARG A 142 -24.92 6.40 -14.58
N GLN A 143 -25.89 5.98 -15.40
CA GLN A 143 -25.70 5.04 -16.49
C GLN A 143 -24.71 5.63 -17.50
N THR A 144 -23.67 4.88 -17.85
CA THR A 144 -22.80 5.18 -18.99
C THR A 144 -22.91 4.06 -20.00
N SER A 145 -23.42 4.42 -21.17
CA SER A 145 -23.54 3.61 -22.37
C SER A 145 -22.17 3.20 -22.90
N SER A 146 -22.01 1.92 -23.19
CA SER A 146 -20.85 1.33 -23.86
C SER A 146 -20.90 1.62 -25.37
N ILE A 147 -19.89 2.32 -25.90
CA ILE A 147 -19.62 2.40 -27.34
C ILE A 147 -18.41 1.52 -27.61
N SER A 148 -18.64 0.47 -28.40
CA SER A 148 -17.65 -0.42 -28.98
C SER A 148 -16.88 0.31 -30.09
N SER A 149 -15.56 0.15 -30.14
CA SER A 149 -14.76 0.56 -31.29
C SER A 149 -13.68 -0.50 -31.52
N ASN A 150 -13.87 -1.26 -32.60
CA ASN A 150 -12.86 -2.07 -33.23
C ASN A 150 -11.81 -1.16 -33.88
N ASN A 151 -10.53 -1.55 -33.84
CA ASN A 151 -9.73 -1.61 -35.07
C ASN A 151 -8.40 -2.36 -34.86
N GLU A 152 -8.04 -3.03 -35.94
CA GLU A 152 -7.02 -4.04 -36.12
C GLU A 152 -5.66 -3.45 -36.53
N ASN A 153 -4.64 -4.30 -36.42
CA ASN A 153 -3.38 -4.36 -37.19
C ASN A 153 -2.41 -3.17 -37.13
N ASP A 154 -1.14 -3.43 -36.79
CA ASP A 154 -0.14 -3.85 -37.79
C ASP A 154 1.22 -4.16 -37.14
N GLU A 155 1.87 -5.21 -37.62
CA GLU A 155 3.24 -5.63 -37.27
C GLU A 155 4.25 -4.92 -38.18
N SER A 156 5.40 -4.52 -37.66
CA SER A 156 6.65 -4.66 -38.42
C SER A 156 7.89 -4.60 -37.53
N ARG A 157 8.67 -5.69 -37.64
CA ARG A 157 10.08 -5.82 -37.29
C ARG A 157 10.95 -4.92 -38.17
N ALA A 158 12.00 -4.35 -37.58
CA ALA A 158 13.37 -4.29 -38.10
C ALA A 158 14.28 -3.87 -36.93
N ASP A 159 15.19 -4.72 -36.46
CA ASP A 159 16.55 -4.99 -36.95
C ASP A 159 17.60 -3.91 -36.61
N SER A 160 18.52 -4.34 -35.74
CA SER A 160 19.97 -4.24 -35.89
C SER A 160 20.76 -2.93 -35.64
N LEU A 161 21.81 -3.14 -34.83
CA LEU A 161 23.17 -2.56 -34.86
C LEU A 161 23.48 -1.30 -34.04
N GLY A 162 24.51 -1.44 -33.19
CA GLY A 162 25.39 -0.33 -32.81
C GLY A 162 25.77 -0.21 -31.34
N GLN A 163 26.39 -1.23 -30.73
CA GLN A 163 27.28 -1.00 -29.58
C GLN A 163 28.64 -0.48 -30.09
N PRO A 164 29.21 0.57 -29.49
CA PRO A 164 30.65 0.73 -29.43
C PRO A 164 31.18 0.31 -28.06
N ASP A 165 32.10 -0.63 -28.11
CA ASP A 165 33.08 -0.93 -27.07
C ASP A 165 33.87 0.33 -26.71
N ASN A 166 34.05 0.58 -25.41
CA ASN A 166 35.15 1.39 -24.90
C ASN A 166 35.84 0.62 -23.78
N GLN A 167 36.73 -0.28 -24.19
CA GLN A 167 37.90 -0.66 -23.42
C GLN A 167 38.92 0.49 -23.53
N HIS A 168 39.35 1.10 -22.41
CA HIS A 168 40.77 1.30 -22.16
C HIS A 168 41.13 1.82 -20.76
N ASN A 169 42.21 1.24 -20.25
CA ASN A 169 43.28 1.79 -19.41
C ASN A 169 43.08 1.91 -17.89
N ASP A 170 43.21 0.73 -17.30
CA ASP A 170 44.17 0.41 -16.25
C ASP A 170 45.53 1.15 -16.42
N PHE A 171 45.84 2.09 -15.51
CA PHE A 171 47.21 2.50 -15.21
C PHE A 171 47.28 2.83 -13.71
N GLY A 172 47.89 1.91 -12.97
CA GLY A 172 48.28 2.12 -11.59
C GLY A 172 49.39 3.16 -11.47
N GLN A 173 49.21 4.09 -10.54
CA GLN A 173 50.31 4.67 -9.77
C GLN A 173 49.88 4.73 -8.31
N GLN A 174 50.41 3.78 -7.54
CA GLN A 174 50.46 3.83 -6.10
C GLN A 174 51.54 4.87 -5.71
N LEU A 175 51.14 5.89 -4.95
CA LEU A 175 52.04 6.69 -4.12
C LEU A 175 51.45 6.74 -2.71
N PRO A 176 52.27 6.55 -1.67
CA PRO A 176 51.79 6.51 -0.29
C PRO A 176 51.55 7.94 0.19
N VAL A 177 50.32 8.25 0.58
CA VAL A 177 50.00 9.50 1.27
C VAL A 177 49.77 9.17 2.74
N ASP A 178 50.51 9.91 3.56
CA ASP A 178 50.58 9.82 5.00
C ASP A 178 49.20 9.77 5.66
N THR A 179 48.99 8.71 6.44
CA THR A 179 47.80 8.53 7.28
C THR A 179 47.96 9.36 8.54
N ASN A 180 47.49 10.61 8.51
CA ASN A 180 47.22 11.35 9.75
C ASN A 180 46.11 12.39 9.55
N GLU A 181 44.91 11.91 9.23
CA GLU A 181 43.70 12.71 9.39
C GLU A 181 42.82 12.11 10.47
N GLN A 182 42.72 12.87 11.56
CA GLN A 182 41.77 12.71 12.63
C GLN A 182 40.37 12.63 12.03
N GLN A 183 39.83 11.41 12.03
CA GLN A 183 38.45 11.10 11.70
C GLN A 183 37.52 11.95 12.58
N PRO A 184 36.81 12.97 12.05
CA PRO A 184 35.76 13.60 12.82
C PRO A 184 34.66 12.55 12.93
N SER A 185 34.35 12.17 14.17
CA SER A 185 33.22 11.33 14.52
C SER A 185 31.97 11.90 13.85
N SER A 186 31.58 11.26 12.74
CA SER A 186 30.40 11.58 11.99
C SER A 186 29.21 11.25 12.88
N SER A 187 28.74 12.28 13.57
CA SER A 187 27.41 12.29 14.17
C SER A 187 26.44 11.94 13.05
N ARG A 188 26.00 10.67 13.02
CA ARG A 188 24.81 10.24 12.29
C ARG A 188 23.65 11.05 12.87
N GLN A 189 23.45 12.26 12.36
CA GLN A 189 22.21 12.97 12.60
C GLN A 189 21.11 12.04 12.09
N PRO A 190 20.11 11.73 12.92
CA PRO A 190 18.97 10.96 12.46
C PRO A 190 18.43 11.68 11.23
N LEU A 191 18.30 10.98 10.09
CA LEU A 191 17.61 11.51 8.92
C LEU A 191 16.37 12.24 9.42
N GLU A 192 16.24 13.54 9.10
CA GLU A 192 15.02 14.28 9.37
C GLU A 192 13.88 13.41 8.86
N VAL A 193 13.08 12.90 9.80
CA VAL A 193 11.98 12.01 9.48
C VAL A 193 10.95 12.92 8.82
N ILE A 194 11.05 13.04 7.50
CA ILE A 194 10.04 13.69 6.68
C ILE A 194 8.71 13.04 7.09
N ASN A 195 7.84 13.81 7.73
CA ASN A 195 6.50 13.37 8.07
C ASN A 195 5.75 13.20 6.75
N ILE A 196 5.82 11.99 6.18
CA ILE A 196 5.07 11.61 4.97
C ILE A 196 3.61 11.49 5.39
N GLU A 197 2.91 12.63 5.45
CA GLU A 197 1.55 12.72 5.98
C GLU A 197 0.56 11.86 5.19
N ARG A 198 0.81 11.62 3.89
CA ARG A 198 0.03 10.70 3.05
C ARG A 198 0.91 10.06 1.98
N SER A 199 1.10 8.75 2.08
CA SER A 199 1.71 7.93 1.03
C SER A 199 0.65 7.20 0.23
N PHE A 200 0.62 7.41 -1.06
CA PHE A 200 -0.24 6.69 -1.97
C PHE A 200 0.53 6.38 -3.27
N PRO A 201 0.73 5.11 -3.67
CA PRO A 201 0.27 3.85 -3.05
C PRO A 201 1.19 3.34 -1.92
N GLU A 202 0.79 2.28 -1.20
CA GLU A 202 1.69 1.59 -0.25
C GLU A 202 2.92 1.03 -0.99
N PRO A 203 4.11 0.94 -0.35
CA PRO A 203 5.35 0.48 -0.99
C PRO A 203 5.25 -0.82 -1.78
N LYS A 204 4.49 -1.80 -1.27
CA LYS A 204 4.31 -3.12 -1.90
C LYS A 204 3.52 -3.08 -3.21
N TYR A 205 2.79 -2.00 -3.46
CA TYR A 205 1.98 -1.80 -4.67
C TYR A 205 2.65 -0.87 -5.69
N LEU A 206 3.80 -0.26 -5.36
CA LEU A 206 4.55 0.56 -6.31
C LEU A 206 4.88 -0.16 -7.63
N PRO A 207 5.29 -1.46 -7.64
CA PRO A 207 5.60 -2.15 -8.88
C PRO A 207 4.44 -2.29 -9.86
N ASN A 208 3.20 -2.07 -9.40
CA ASN A 208 2.02 -2.10 -10.25
C ASN A 208 1.78 -0.77 -10.98
N VAL A 209 2.48 0.30 -10.58
CA VAL A 209 2.32 1.65 -11.15
C VAL A 209 3.58 2.09 -11.86
N PHE A 210 4.71 1.85 -11.20
CA PHE A 210 6.00 2.32 -11.62
C PHE A 210 6.89 1.14 -11.99
N PRO A 211 7.74 1.30 -13.01
CA PRO A 211 8.84 0.39 -13.30
C PRO A 211 9.72 0.16 -12.08
N TYR A 212 10.39 -1.00 -12.03
CA TYR A 212 11.23 -1.39 -10.90
C TYR A 212 12.32 -0.36 -10.56
N GLN A 213 12.97 0.22 -11.58
CA GLN A 213 14.03 1.23 -11.41
C GLN A 213 13.51 2.50 -10.71
N THR A 214 12.30 2.94 -11.05
CA THR A 214 11.64 4.07 -10.40
C THR A 214 11.21 3.69 -9.00
N CYS A 215 10.67 2.48 -8.82
CA CYS A 215 10.33 1.96 -7.51
C CYS A 215 11.53 2.04 -6.55
N VAL A 216 12.73 1.60 -6.92
CA VAL A 216 13.88 1.62 -6.00
C VAL A 216 14.37 3.04 -5.68
N SER A 217 14.10 3.99 -6.57
CA SER A 217 14.50 5.39 -6.47
C SER A 217 13.57 6.22 -5.58
N ILE A 218 12.30 5.84 -5.45
CA ILE A 218 11.34 6.51 -4.55
C ILE A 218 11.77 6.34 -3.09
N VAL A 219 11.67 7.40 -2.29
CA VAL A 219 11.88 7.36 -0.83
C VAL A 219 10.80 6.51 -0.19
N LYS A 220 11.21 5.53 0.63
CA LYS A 220 10.31 4.58 1.29
C LYS A 220 10.67 4.45 2.76
N THR A 221 9.64 4.31 3.58
CA THR A 221 9.72 3.71 4.91
C THR A 221 9.16 2.28 4.86
N SER A 222 9.22 1.56 5.97
CA SER A 222 8.67 0.18 6.05
C SER A 222 7.18 0.09 5.74
N ARG A 223 6.43 1.21 5.79
CA ARG A 223 4.97 1.23 5.58
C ARG A 223 4.51 2.18 4.50
N GLN A 224 5.34 3.14 4.11
CA GLN A 224 4.92 4.27 3.28
C GLN A 224 5.92 4.53 2.18
N ALA A 225 5.44 4.92 1.00
CA ALA A 225 6.24 5.43 -0.09
C ALA A 225 5.95 6.93 -0.23
N ALA A 226 6.96 7.76 -0.47
CA ALA A 226 6.78 9.19 -0.64
C ALA A 226 6.22 9.52 -2.04
N VAL A 227 4.98 9.10 -2.28
CA VAL A 227 4.21 9.34 -3.49
C VAL A 227 2.90 9.98 -3.04
N TYR A 228 2.55 11.13 -3.59
CA TYR A 228 1.40 11.93 -3.17
C TYR A 228 0.76 12.59 -4.38
N THR A 229 -0.54 12.81 -4.27
CA THR A 229 -1.34 13.46 -5.30
C THR A 229 -1.91 14.75 -4.74
N ASP A 230 -1.77 15.84 -5.47
CA ASP A 230 -2.28 17.16 -5.09
C ASP A 230 -2.97 17.82 -6.28
N SER A 231 -4.30 17.88 -6.23
CA SER A 231 -5.23 18.60 -7.13
C SER A 231 -5.16 18.25 -8.64
N ALA A 232 -3.97 18.18 -9.23
CA ALA A 232 -3.66 17.77 -10.59
C ALA A 232 -2.19 17.26 -10.74
N ASP A 233 -1.45 17.14 -9.64
CA ASP A 233 -0.04 16.74 -9.64
C ASP A 233 0.13 15.37 -8.96
N LEU A 234 0.89 14.47 -9.58
CA LEU A 234 1.46 13.29 -8.95
C LEU A 234 2.91 13.60 -8.64
N LYS A 235 3.25 13.58 -7.36
CA LYS A 235 4.54 14.01 -6.86
C LYS A 235 5.22 12.85 -6.14
N LEU A 236 6.51 12.68 -6.37
CA LEU A 236 7.34 11.59 -5.84
C LEU A 236 8.59 12.18 -5.22
N ASP A 237 8.87 11.88 -3.95
CA ASP A 237 10.17 12.18 -3.39
C ASP A 237 11.15 11.07 -3.79
N ILE A 238 12.24 11.46 -4.42
CA ILE A 238 13.28 10.60 -4.97
C ILE A 238 14.51 10.66 -4.07
N LYS A 239 15.11 9.50 -3.79
CA LYS A 239 16.36 9.37 -3.03
C LYS A 239 17.46 10.15 -3.73
N SER A 240 18.27 10.87 -2.96
CA SER A 240 19.38 11.68 -3.47
C SER A 240 20.34 10.88 -4.36
N ALA A 241 20.66 9.63 -4.00
CA ALA A 241 21.53 8.75 -4.76
C ALA A 241 21.00 8.42 -6.18
N SER A 242 19.70 8.54 -6.43
CA SER A 242 19.09 8.30 -7.74
C SER A 242 18.99 9.56 -8.61
N ILE A 243 19.27 10.74 -8.05
CA ILE A 243 19.05 12.03 -8.71
C ILE A 243 19.90 12.21 -9.97
N PRO A 244 21.22 11.95 -9.97
CA PRO A 244 22.02 12.08 -11.19
C PRO A 244 21.47 11.26 -12.36
N HIS A 245 21.03 10.03 -12.08
CA HIS A 245 20.45 9.16 -13.08
C HIS A 245 19.12 9.72 -13.62
N ILE A 246 18.17 10.07 -12.73
CA ILE A 246 16.86 10.58 -13.16
C ILE A 246 16.98 11.92 -13.91
N ALA A 247 17.83 12.84 -13.42
CA ALA A 247 18.04 14.14 -14.05
C ALA A 247 18.61 13.99 -15.47
N ARG A 248 19.61 13.13 -15.65
CA ARG A 248 20.21 12.83 -16.95
C ARG A 248 19.22 12.16 -17.90
N GLU A 249 18.51 11.14 -17.42
CA GLU A 249 17.57 10.37 -18.25
C GLU A 249 16.39 11.24 -18.72
N LEU A 250 15.78 12.03 -17.82
CA LEU A 250 14.60 12.82 -18.16
C LEU A 250 14.94 14.13 -18.87
N PHE A 251 15.97 14.83 -18.44
CA PHE A 251 16.23 16.22 -18.84
C PHE A 251 17.56 16.41 -19.57
N GLY A 252 18.37 15.35 -19.74
CA GLY A 252 19.74 15.48 -20.26
C GLY A 252 20.70 16.22 -19.33
N ALA A 253 20.26 16.56 -18.11
CA ALA A 253 21.06 17.33 -17.17
C ALA A 253 22.13 16.47 -16.49
N ILE A 254 23.37 16.92 -16.54
CA ILE A 254 24.50 16.25 -15.88
C ILE A 254 24.60 16.80 -14.45
N ILE A 255 24.21 15.99 -13.47
CA ILE A 255 24.33 16.30 -12.04
C ILE A 255 25.47 15.49 -11.44
N GLN A 256 26.37 16.17 -10.74
CA GLN A 256 27.50 15.57 -10.01
C GLN A 256 27.31 15.77 -8.51
N VAL A 257 27.93 14.90 -7.71
CA VAL A 257 27.89 14.95 -6.25
C VAL A 257 29.32 15.11 -5.73
N GLU A 258 29.61 16.24 -5.09
CA GLU A 258 30.91 16.49 -4.48
C GLU A 258 30.73 17.09 -3.09
N HIS A 259 31.49 16.60 -2.09
CA HIS A 259 31.48 17.15 -0.73
C HIS A 259 30.07 17.29 -0.11
N GLY A 260 29.15 16.37 -0.44
CA GLY A 260 27.77 16.41 0.06
C GLY A 260 26.87 17.46 -0.63
N ARG A 261 27.30 18.06 -1.74
CA ARG A 261 26.50 19.00 -2.54
C ARG A 261 26.29 18.50 -3.97
N LEU A 262 25.19 18.93 -4.58
CA LEU A 262 24.89 18.71 -6.00
C LEU A 262 25.43 19.88 -6.84
N TYR A 263 26.01 19.53 -7.99
CA TYR A 263 26.51 20.47 -8.99
C TYR A 263 25.87 20.12 -10.33
N MET A 264 25.50 21.12 -11.12
CA MET A 264 25.01 20.93 -12.49
C MET A 264 26.08 21.37 -13.48
N THR A 265 26.49 20.48 -14.38
CA THR A 265 27.41 20.80 -15.47
C THR A 265 26.62 21.33 -16.66
N LEU A 266 26.95 22.54 -17.10
CA LEU A 266 26.38 23.16 -18.30
C LEU A 266 27.10 22.65 -19.56
N ASP A 267 26.49 22.86 -20.73
CA ASP A 267 27.07 22.47 -22.03
C ASP A 267 28.44 23.14 -22.30
N SER A 268 28.72 24.28 -21.65
CA SER A 268 30.02 24.94 -21.70
C SER A 268 31.13 24.22 -20.92
N GLY A 269 30.79 23.15 -20.19
CA GLY A 269 31.67 22.46 -19.23
C GLY A 269 31.77 23.16 -17.87
N SER A 270 31.11 24.31 -17.68
CA SER A 270 31.08 25.01 -16.40
C SER A 270 30.16 24.29 -15.40
N SER A 271 30.58 24.21 -14.13
CA SER A 271 29.78 23.66 -13.04
C SER A 271 29.11 24.76 -12.23
N VAL A 272 27.81 24.62 -11.99
CA VAL A 272 27.00 25.55 -11.21
C VAL A 272 26.54 24.88 -9.92
N THR A 273 26.82 25.53 -8.79
CA THR A 273 26.22 25.18 -7.49
C THR A 273 24.87 25.85 -7.33
N PHE A 274 23.93 25.15 -6.70
CA PHE A 274 22.62 25.70 -6.37
C PHE A 274 22.20 25.26 -4.96
N ASN A 275 21.26 25.99 -4.38
CA ASN A 275 20.55 25.55 -3.17
C ASN A 275 19.28 24.79 -3.55
N GLU A 276 18.57 25.28 -4.56
CA GLU A 276 17.41 24.66 -5.16
C GLU A 276 17.37 25.01 -6.65
N ILE A 277 16.97 24.07 -7.50
CA ILE A 277 16.75 24.30 -8.94
C ILE A 277 15.61 23.40 -9.42
N THR A 278 14.83 23.89 -10.38
CA THR A 278 13.77 23.10 -11.01
C THR A 278 14.11 22.83 -12.46
N LEU A 279 14.24 21.55 -12.82
CA LEU A 279 14.36 21.11 -14.21
C LEU A 279 12.95 20.88 -14.78
N SER A 280 12.73 21.31 -16.02
CA SER A 280 11.47 21.13 -16.74
C SER A 280 11.76 20.85 -18.22
N GLY A 281 10.81 20.26 -18.94
CA GLY A 281 11.03 19.84 -20.33
C GLY A 281 11.60 18.43 -20.40
N ALA A 282 10.89 17.45 -19.86
CA ALA A 282 11.36 16.06 -19.86
C ALA A 282 11.17 15.39 -21.23
N ASN A 283 12.12 14.57 -21.66
CA ASN A 283 11.99 13.75 -22.87
C ASN A 283 10.84 12.75 -22.73
N HIS A 284 9.93 12.70 -23.71
CA HIS A 284 8.74 11.82 -23.66
C HIS A 284 9.05 10.33 -23.55
N MET A 285 10.06 9.84 -24.27
CA MET A 285 10.43 8.44 -24.27
C MET A 285 11.06 8.05 -22.94
N ALA A 286 11.92 8.91 -22.39
CA ALA A 286 12.47 8.74 -21.06
C ALA A 286 11.37 8.80 -19.98
N ALA A 287 10.43 9.73 -20.09
CA ALA A 287 9.31 9.86 -19.18
C ALA A 287 8.42 8.60 -19.18
N LYS A 288 8.09 8.06 -20.36
CA LYS A 288 7.36 6.78 -20.47
C LYS A 288 8.14 5.64 -19.81
N LYS A 289 9.47 5.58 -20.01
CA LYS A 289 10.35 4.57 -19.40
C LYS A 289 10.43 4.70 -17.88
N ILE A 290 10.49 5.92 -17.33
CA ILE A 290 10.57 6.14 -15.87
C ILE A 290 9.20 5.97 -15.20
N PHE A 291 8.12 6.48 -15.77
CA PHE A 291 6.83 6.48 -15.10
C PHE A 291 5.97 5.25 -15.40
N GLY A 292 6.26 4.50 -16.48
CA GLY A 292 5.50 3.31 -16.85
C GLY A 292 4.01 3.60 -17.01
N GLU A 293 3.16 2.87 -16.29
CA GLU A 293 1.71 3.05 -16.37
C GLU A 293 1.26 4.43 -15.89
N ALA A 294 1.96 5.03 -14.91
CA ALA A 294 1.64 6.39 -14.45
C ALA A 294 1.78 7.45 -15.56
N TYR A 295 2.62 7.19 -16.57
CA TYR A 295 2.75 8.09 -17.72
C TYR A 295 1.44 8.25 -18.50
N THR A 296 0.59 7.21 -18.51
CA THR A 296 -0.69 7.24 -19.22
C THR A 296 -1.64 8.30 -18.67
N ALA A 297 -1.52 8.65 -17.38
CA ALA A 297 -2.31 9.74 -16.78
C ALA A 297 -1.97 11.12 -17.36
N VAL A 298 -0.76 11.29 -17.86
CA VAL A 298 -0.29 12.54 -18.47
C VAL A 298 -0.60 12.54 -19.95
N SER A 299 -0.29 11.43 -20.62
CA SER A 299 -0.38 11.35 -22.08
C SER A 299 -1.82 11.43 -22.61
N GLY A 300 -2.81 11.18 -21.76
CA GLY A 300 -4.22 11.32 -22.10
C GLY A 300 -4.73 12.76 -22.14
N GLY A 301 -4.03 13.71 -21.51
CA GLY A 301 -4.47 15.10 -21.37
C GLY A 301 -4.48 15.85 -22.70
N ALA A 302 -5.47 16.72 -22.91
CA ALA A 302 -5.59 17.52 -24.13
C ALA A 302 -4.35 18.39 -24.40
N HIS A 303 -3.77 18.98 -23.35
CA HIS A 303 -2.57 19.80 -23.48
C HIS A 303 -1.34 18.98 -23.90
N PHE A 304 -1.19 17.76 -23.39
CA PHE A 304 -0.10 16.87 -23.78
C PHE A 304 -0.21 16.49 -25.26
N LYS A 305 -1.43 16.17 -25.73
CA LYS A 305 -1.67 15.90 -27.16
C LYS A 305 -1.28 17.08 -28.03
N HIS A 306 -1.58 18.30 -27.58
CA HIS A 306 -1.21 19.52 -28.29
C HIS A 306 0.30 19.81 -28.29
N GLU A 307 1.08 19.41 -27.26
CA GLU A 307 2.55 19.40 -27.32
C GLU A 307 3.04 18.43 -28.41
N LEU A 308 2.49 17.21 -28.42
CA LEU A 308 2.88 16.17 -29.36
C LEU A 308 2.53 16.52 -30.82
N GLU A 309 1.35 17.09 -31.07
CA GLU A 309 0.90 17.54 -32.40
C GLU A 309 1.77 18.67 -32.96
N ARG A 310 2.36 19.49 -32.09
CA ARG A 310 3.33 20.54 -32.47
C ARG A 310 4.75 19.98 -32.68
N GLY A 311 4.95 18.68 -32.47
CA GLY A 311 6.26 18.04 -32.58
C GLY A 311 7.21 18.40 -31.43
N GLU A 312 6.71 18.89 -30.30
CA GLU A 312 7.53 19.12 -29.11
C GLU A 312 7.96 17.76 -28.56
N LEU A 313 9.27 17.52 -28.43
CA LEU A 313 9.83 16.26 -27.90
C LEU A 313 10.04 16.28 -26.38
N LEU A 314 9.85 17.45 -25.78
CA LEU A 314 10.08 17.74 -24.37
C LEU A 314 8.78 18.23 -23.74
N THR A 315 8.33 17.58 -22.68
CA THR A 315 7.10 17.95 -21.99
C THR A 315 7.35 18.85 -20.79
N ARG A 316 6.56 19.92 -20.68
CA ARG A 316 6.60 20.83 -19.53
C ARG A 316 5.83 20.29 -18.32
N PHE A 317 5.05 19.23 -18.51
CA PHE A 317 4.24 18.61 -17.47
C PHE A 317 5.05 17.78 -16.47
N ILE A 318 6.32 17.53 -16.75
CA ILE A 318 7.20 16.79 -15.86
C ILE A 318 8.32 17.72 -15.41
N ARG A 319 8.43 17.89 -14.10
CA ARG A 319 9.46 18.73 -13.47
C ARG A 319 10.18 17.99 -12.36
N LEU A 320 11.45 18.30 -12.16
CA LEU A 320 12.27 17.76 -11.08
C LEU A 320 12.82 18.92 -10.26
N GLU A 321 12.31 19.05 -9.04
CA GLU A 321 12.70 20.03 -8.03
C GLU A 321 13.87 19.46 -7.22
N LEU A 322 15.09 19.93 -7.52
CA LEU A 322 16.34 19.46 -6.95
C LEU A 322 16.75 20.26 -5.72
N GLN A 323 17.11 19.55 -4.65
CA GLN A 323 17.75 20.14 -3.47
C GLN A 323 19.28 20.07 -3.62
N GLY A 324 19.98 21.18 -3.39
CA GLY A 324 21.43 21.29 -3.56
C GLY A 324 22.26 20.50 -2.55
N ASP A 325 21.65 20.02 -1.47
CA ASP A 325 22.25 19.12 -0.48
C ASP A 325 22.07 17.66 -0.94
N ALA A 326 23.17 16.95 -1.14
CA ALA A 326 23.18 15.57 -1.63
C ALA A 326 22.62 14.55 -0.63
N ASN A 327 22.31 14.96 0.61
CA ASN A 327 21.67 14.11 1.61
C ASN A 327 20.15 14.29 1.64
N LYS A 328 19.61 15.33 0.97
CA LYS A 328 18.17 15.60 0.91
C LYS A 328 17.55 14.94 -0.30
N SER A 329 16.35 14.42 -0.14
CA SER A 329 15.55 13.93 -1.26
C SER A 329 15.11 15.10 -2.14
N SER A 330 15.08 14.87 -3.44
CA SER A 330 14.51 15.80 -4.42
C SER A 330 13.13 15.31 -4.85
N ARG A 331 12.39 16.16 -5.55
CA ARG A 331 10.97 15.94 -5.81
C ARG A 331 10.66 15.92 -7.29
N LEU A 332 10.15 14.79 -7.76
CA LEU A 332 9.74 14.57 -9.13
C LEU A 332 8.23 14.77 -9.23
N CYS A 333 7.80 15.77 -9.98
CA CYS A 333 6.41 16.15 -10.13
C CYS A 333 5.94 15.87 -11.56
N ILE A 334 4.75 15.32 -11.66
CA ILE A 334 4.04 15.06 -12.90
C ILE A 334 2.70 15.78 -12.82
N GLN A 335 2.49 16.76 -13.67
CA GLN A 335 1.22 17.44 -13.82
C GLN A 335 0.37 16.73 -14.85
N GLY A 336 -0.90 16.51 -14.55
CA GLY A 336 -1.83 15.82 -15.44
C GLY A 336 -3.27 16.19 -15.14
N ASP A 337 -4.21 15.54 -15.82
CA ASP A 337 -5.60 15.69 -15.47
C ASP A 337 -5.90 15.02 -14.13
N ALA A 338 -6.63 15.71 -13.26
CA ALA A 338 -6.94 15.25 -11.91
C ALA A 338 -7.66 13.89 -11.92
N ALA A 339 -8.58 13.67 -12.85
CA ALA A 339 -9.32 12.42 -12.96
C ALA A 339 -8.43 11.27 -13.44
N SER A 340 -7.49 11.56 -14.35
CA SER A 340 -6.49 10.62 -14.85
C SER A 340 -5.49 10.21 -13.77
N ILE A 341 -4.96 11.17 -13.00
CA ILE A 341 -4.08 10.87 -11.86
C ILE A 341 -4.82 10.09 -10.77
N ALA A 342 -6.06 10.49 -10.47
CA ALA A 342 -6.92 9.74 -9.57
C ALA A 342 -7.27 8.34 -10.11
N SER A 343 -7.28 8.13 -11.43
CA SER A 343 -7.50 6.83 -12.05
C SER A 343 -6.29 5.91 -11.86
N VAL A 344 -5.07 6.39 -12.14
CA VAL A 344 -3.83 5.63 -11.87
C VAL A 344 -3.73 5.27 -10.39
N ALA A 345 -4.12 6.21 -9.52
CA ALA A 345 -4.21 5.95 -8.09
C ALA A 345 -5.27 4.89 -7.72
N ARG A 346 -6.47 4.96 -8.31
CA ARG A 346 -7.51 3.97 -8.03
C ARG A 346 -7.20 2.60 -8.62
N ALA A 347 -6.58 2.52 -9.80
CA ALA A 347 -6.17 1.28 -10.42
C ALA A 347 -5.21 0.49 -9.51
N THR A 348 -4.33 1.21 -8.79
CA THR A 348 -3.47 0.58 -7.78
C THR A 348 -4.24 0.02 -6.59
N MET A 349 -5.36 0.66 -6.19
CA MET A 349 -6.21 0.17 -5.12
C MET A 349 -7.12 -0.99 -5.56
N SER A 350 -7.59 -0.97 -6.80
CA SER A 350 -8.56 -1.93 -7.34
C SER A 350 -7.97 -3.32 -7.58
N PHE A 351 -6.65 -3.49 -7.52
CA PHE A 351 -6.06 -4.83 -7.44
C PHE A 351 -6.39 -5.54 -6.11
N LYS A 352 -7.07 -4.87 -5.16
CA LYS A 352 -7.80 -5.54 -4.09
C LYS A 352 -9.10 -6.16 -4.65
N ARG A 353 -9.06 -7.49 -4.76
CA ARG A 353 -10.19 -8.44 -4.71
C ARG A 353 -11.05 -8.58 -5.97
N THR A 354 -10.49 -9.07 -7.06
CA THR A 354 -11.26 -9.93 -7.98
C THR A 354 -11.14 -11.37 -7.52
N ALA A 355 -11.97 -11.76 -6.54
CA ALA A 355 -12.27 -13.17 -6.34
C ALA A 355 -13.04 -13.62 -7.60
N ARG A 356 -12.37 -14.30 -8.54
CA ARG A 356 -13.08 -14.93 -9.65
C ARG A 356 -13.71 -16.22 -9.13
N TRP A 357 -15.02 -16.27 -9.25
CA TRP A 357 -15.80 -17.48 -9.03
C TRP A 357 -15.75 -18.32 -10.30
N ILE A 358 -15.24 -19.54 -10.18
CA ILE A 358 -15.32 -20.53 -11.25
C ILE A 358 -16.04 -21.74 -10.67
N SER A 359 -17.25 -22.03 -11.18
CA SER A 359 -17.96 -23.27 -10.86
C SER A 359 -17.71 -24.28 -11.96
N GLY A 360 -17.10 -25.41 -11.61
CA GLY A 360 -17.11 -26.62 -12.42
C GLY A 360 -17.98 -27.68 -11.74
N ASP A 361 -18.35 -28.73 -12.48
CA ASP A 361 -19.22 -29.81 -12.00
C ASP A 361 -18.73 -30.38 -10.65
N GLY A 362 -19.38 -29.96 -9.57
CA GLY A 362 -19.12 -30.44 -8.21
C GLY A 362 -18.05 -29.70 -7.39
N GLN A 363 -17.36 -28.67 -7.91
CA GLN A 363 -16.32 -27.94 -7.15
C GLN A 363 -16.40 -26.42 -7.35
N LYS A 364 -16.10 -25.69 -6.26
CA LYS A 364 -15.97 -24.24 -6.20
C LYS A 364 -14.52 -23.91 -5.88
N ILE A 365 -13.88 -23.13 -6.75
CA ILE A 365 -12.50 -22.66 -6.54
C ILE A 365 -12.55 -21.19 -6.14
N TYR A 366 -11.92 -20.85 -5.01
CA TYR A 366 -11.78 -19.49 -4.52
C TYR A 366 -10.30 -19.11 -4.47
N TRP A 367 -9.94 -17.98 -5.09
CA TRP A 367 -8.56 -17.49 -5.14
C TRP A 367 -8.46 -16.15 -4.41
N ASN A 368 -7.55 -16.06 -3.43
CA ASN A 368 -7.21 -14.82 -2.76
C ASN A 368 -5.72 -14.80 -2.40
N ASN A 369 -4.99 -13.80 -2.89
CA ASN A 369 -3.62 -13.43 -2.48
C ASN A 369 -2.71 -14.63 -2.17
N SER A 370 -2.44 -15.46 -3.19
CA SER A 370 -1.54 -16.65 -3.14
C SER A 370 -2.14 -17.96 -2.61
N PHE A 371 -3.41 -17.97 -2.22
CA PHE A 371 -4.09 -19.17 -1.74
C PHE A 371 -5.23 -19.59 -2.67
N ILE A 372 -5.25 -20.88 -3.01
CA ILE A 372 -6.37 -21.52 -3.71
C ILE A 372 -7.13 -22.33 -2.66
N TRP A 373 -8.41 -22.05 -2.57
CA TRP A 373 -9.36 -22.78 -1.74
C TRP A 373 -10.26 -23.59 -2.66
N VAL A 374 -10.43 -24.88 -2.38
CA VAL A 374 -11.33 -25.75 -3.13
C VAL A 374 -12.43 -26.22 -2.18
N CYS A 375 -13.69 -25.92 -2.53
CA CYS A 375 -14.88 -26.38 -1.82
C CYS A 375 -15.69 -27.33 -2.71
N LYS A 376 -16.36 -28.31 -2.13
CA LYS A 376 -17.32 -29.14 -2.86
C LYS A 376 -18.61 -28.37 -3.09
N ALA A 377 -19.25 -28.51 -4.25
CA ALA A 377 -20.54 -27.88 -4.49
C ALA A 377 -21.58 -28.44 -3.51
N GLY A 378 -22.17 -27.57 -2.68
CA GLY A 378 -23.16 -27.93 -1.67
C GLY A 378 -22.68 -27.77 -0.22
N ASP A 379 -21.37 -27.72 0.02
CA ASP A 379 -20.80 -27.57 1.36
C ASP A 379 -20.29 -26.14 1.61
N ASN A 380 -20.61 -25.59 2.78
CA ASN A 380 -20.12 -24.28 3.25
C ASN A 380 -18.77 -24.35 3.97
N ILE A 381 -18.11 -25.51 3.97
CA ILE A 381 -16.87 -25.76 4.70
C ILE A 381 -15.74 -25.93 3.69
N ALA A 382 -14.71 -25.08 3.77
CA ALA A 382 -13.54 -25.18 2.91
C ALA A 382 -12.66 -26.35 3.36
N PHE A 383 -12.38 -27.29 2.46
CA PHE A 383 -11.68 -28.54 2.82
C PHE A 383 -10.16 -28.45 2.72
N LYS A 384 -9.60 -27.51 1.94
CA LYS A 384 -8.14 -27.48 1.72
C LYS A 384 -7.62 -26.11 1.31
N LEU A 385 -6.59 -25.67 2.04
CA LEU A 385 -5.72 -24.55 1.66
C LEU A 385 -4.59 -25.12 0.80
N ILE A 386 -4.50 -24.71 -0.46
CA ILE A 386 -3.33 -25.02 -1.30
C ILE A 386 -2.47 -23.75 -1.34
N GLU A 387 -1.29 -23.85 -0.75
CA GLU A 387 -0.28 -22.79 -0.77
C GLU A 387 0.50 -22.87 -2.09
N LEU A 388 0.58 -21.76 -2.82
CA LEU A 388 1.38 -21.66 -4.04
C LEU A 388 2.81 -21.24 -3.67
N CYS A 389 3.77 -22.13 -3.91
CA CYS A 389 5.19 -21.76 -3.93
C CYS A 389 5.61 -21.55 -5.39
N ASN A 390 6.12 -20.35 -5.71
CA ASN A 390 6.69 -20.02 -7.02
C ASN A 390 5.79 -20.29 -8.24
N GLY A 391 4.46 -20.12 -8.10
CA GLY A 391 3.52 -20.31 -9.21
C GLY A 391 3.18 -21.78 -9.52
N GLN A 392 3.65 -22.75 -8.73
CA GLN A 392 3.24 -24.15 -8.83
C GLN A 392 2.44 -24.59 -7.59
N ALA A 393 1.37 -25.35 -7.81
CA ALA A 393 0.57 -25.95 -6.76
C ALA A 393 1.07 -27.38 -6.49
N THR A 394 1.70 -27.62 -5.35
CA THR A 394 2.08 -28.97 -4.90
C THR A 394 1.01 -29.53 -3.97
N VAL A 395 0.41 -30.67 -4.34
CA VAL A 395 -0.49 -31.43 -3.47
C VAL A 395 0.34 -32.45 -2.68
N SER A 396 0.26 -32.43 -1.36
CA SER A 396 0.92 -33.41 -0.49
C SER A 396 0.43 -34.83 -0.82
N LYS A 397 1.36 -35.75 -1.08
CA LYS A 397 1.14 -37.18 -1.32
C LYS A 397 0.42 -37.79 -0.11
N GLY A 398 -0.83 -38.23 -0.30
CA GLY A 398 -1.62 -38.86 0.76
C GLY A 398 -3.07 -39.17 0.39
N LEU A 399 -3.42 -39.23 -0.90
CA LEU A 399 -4.75 -39.65 -1.35
C LEU A 399 -4.60 -40.98 -2.08
N ILE A 400 -5.00 -42.04 -1.38
CA ILE A 400 -5.28 -43.35 -1.98
C ILE A 400 -6.56 -43.17 -2.81
N PRO A 401 -6.58 -43.52 -4.11
CA PRO A 401 -7.82 -43.52 -4.89
C PRO A 401 -8.80 -44.54 -4.31
N SER A 402 -10.07 -44.18 -4.19
CA SER A 402 -11.13 -45.18 -3.99
C SER A 402 -11.05 -46.25 -5.08
N PRO A 403 -11.26 -47.54 -4.76
CA PRO A 403 -11.17 -48.61 -5.74
C PRO A 403 -12.36 -48.50 -6.70
N GLY A 404 -12.10 -48.14 -7.96
CA GLY A 404 -13.13 -48.04 -9.00
C GLY A 404 -12.86 -47.11 -10.18
N ALA A 405 -11.67 -46.52 -10.31
CA ALA A 405 -11.32 -45.69 -11.48
C ALA A 405 -10.22 -46.35 -12.32
N ASP A 406 -10.48 -46.44 -13.62
CA ASP A 406 -9.65 -47.08 -14.65
C ASP A 406 -8.15 -46.73 -14.59
N GLN A 407 -7.32 -47.74 -14.84
CA GLN A 407 -5.85 -47.72 -14.77
C GLN A 407 -5.14 -46.96 -15.92
N ASN A 408 -5.77 -45.95 -16.53
CA ASN A 408 -5.16 -45.18 -17.62
C ASN A 408 -5.09 -43.67 -17.37
N SER A 409 -5.00 -43.23 -16.11
CA SER A 409 -4.80 -41.82 -15.77
C SER A 409 -3.34 -41.52 -15.39
N ARG A 410 -2.61 -40.84 -16.28
CA ARG A 410 -1.30 -40.24 -15.98
C ARG A 410 -1.45 -39.16 -14.89
N PRO A 411 -0.44 -38.95 -14.02
CA PRO A 411 -0.49 -37.89 -13.01
C PRO A 411 -0.55 -36.52 -13.70
N TRP A 412 -1.56 -35.72 -13.32
CA TRP A 412 -1.70 -34.34 -13.78
C TRP A 412 -0.66 -33.45 -13.08
N CYS A 413 0.40 -33.09 -13.81
CA CYS A 413 1.18 -31.88 -13.56
C CYS A 413 1.04 -31.03 -14.82
N ARG A 414 0.46 -29.84 -14.71
CA ARG A 414 0.40 -28.87 -15.81
C ARG A 414 0.90 -27.52 -15.33
N SER A 415 1.69 -26.85 -16.17
CA SER A 415 2.13 -25.48 -15.95
C SER A 415 0.91 -24.53 -16.02
N VAL A 416 0.97 -23.41 -15.29
CA VAL A 416 0.00 -22.31 -15.37
C VAL A 416 -0.07 -21.72 -16.79
N GLU A 417 1.00 -21.86 -17.59
CA GLU A 417 1.04 -21.41 -18.99
C GLU A 417 0.18 -22.30 -19.92
N ASP A 418 0.11 -23.61 -19.69
CA ASP A 418 -0.68 -24.53 -20.52
C ASP A 418 -2.19 -24.25 -20.40
N PHE A 419 -2.63 -23.78 -19.23
CA PHE A 419 -4.03 -23.45 -18.96
C PHE A 419 -4.47 -22.13 -19.62
N ARG A 420 -3.55 -21.23 -19.93
CA ARG A 420 -3.84 -20.00 -20.69
C ARG A 420 -4.07 -20.29 -22.17
N HIS A 421 -3.37 -21.27 -22.74
CA HIS A 421 -3.53 -21.62 -24.15
C HIS A 421 -4.81 -22.40 -24.46
N GLN A 422 -5.29 -23.28 -23.57
CA GLN A 422 -6.51 -24.06 -23.82
C GLN A 422 -7.80 -23.22 -23.80
N ASN A 423 -7.87 -22.18 -22.98
CA ASN A 423 -9.08 -21.34 -22.88
C ASN A 423 -9.30 -20.41 -24.09
N ASN A 424 -8.28 -20.21 -24.95
CA ASN A 424 -8.44 -19.46 -26.20
C ASN A 424 -8.99 -20.33 -27.36
N LEU A 425 -9.08 -21.65 -27.20
CA LEU A 425 -9.48 -22.58 -28.27
C LEU A 425 -10.91 -23.13 -28.14
N GLN A 426 -11.60 -22.92 -27.01
CA GLN A 426 -12.96 -23.45 -26.79
C GLN A 426 -14.10 -22.49 -27.18
N GLY A 427 -13.80 -21.38 -27.85
CA GLY A 427 -14.78 -20.41 -28.33
C GLY A 427 -15.26 -20.60 -29.77
N ARG A 428 -15.32 -21.82 -30.33
CA ARG A 428 -15.93 -22.08 -31.65
C ARG A 428 -16.42 -23.52 -31.79
N SER A 429 -17.70 -23.77 -31.47
CA SER A 429 -18.58 -24.70 -32.22
C SER A 429 -19.91 -24.93 -31.48
N SER A 430 -21.02 -24.46 -32.04
CA SER A 430 -22.33 -25.08 -31.83
C SER A 430 -23.15 -24.91 -33.10
N GLY A 431 -23.28 -26.00 -33.86
CA GLY A 431 -24.04 -26.09 -35.10
C GLY A 431 -25.45 -26.63 -34.90
N ALA A 432 -26.28 -26.29 -35.90
CA ALA A 432 -27.41 -27.01 -36.48
C ALA A 432 -28.52 -27.59 -35.58
N LEU A 433 -29.73 -27.05 -35.76
CA LEU A 433 -31.03 -27.63 -35.40
C LEU A 433 -31.51 -28.60 -36.51
N PRO A 434 -32.20 -29.71 -36.19
CA PRO A 434 -32.88 -30.54 -37.17
C PRO A 434 -34.32 -30.07 -37.42
N THR A 435 -34.73 -30.15 -38.69
CA THR A 435 -36.09 -29.90 -39.19
C THR A 435 -36.91 -31.19 -39.09
N PHE A 436 -38.12 -31.10 -38.52
CA PHE A 436 -39.12 -32.17 -38.55
C PHE A 436 -40.14 -31.88 -39.67
N GLU A 437 -40.26 -32.80 -40.63
CA GLU A 437 -41.39 -32.88 -41.57
C GLU A 437 -42.60 -33.54 -40.89
N GLN A 438 -43.79 -32.99 -41.13
CA GLN A 438 -45.04 -33.73 -40.98
C GLN A 438 -45.96 -33.41 -42.17
N GLN A 439 -46.69 -34.45 -42.57
CA GLN A 439 -47.21 -34.72 -43.91
C GLN A 439 -48.40 -33.88 -44.37
N SER A 440 -48.49 -33.85 -45.70
CA SER A 440 -49.61 -33.53 -46.59
C SER A 440 -51.00 -34.00 -46.14
N GLY A 441 -51.99 -33.12 -46.33
CA GLY A 441 -53.39 -33.47 -46.54
C GLY A 441 -53.91 -32.72 -47.78
N ILE A 442 -54.39 -33.47 -48.77
CA ILE A 442 -55.06 -33.00 -49.99
C ILE A 442 -56.56 -33.29 -49.84
N ALA A 443 -57.40 -32.28 -50.03
CA ALA A 443 -58.75 -32.27 -50.59
C ALA A 443 -59.11 -30.77 -50.75
N GLY A 444 -59.68 -30.24 -51.83
CA GLY A 444 -60.44 -30.78 -52.93
C GLY A 444 -61.58 -29.78 -53.18
N THR A 445 -61.62 -29.20 -54.39
CA THR A 445 -62.60 -28.22 -54.96
C THR A 445 -62.71 -26.84 -54.35
#